data_AF-A0A7C1UMU4-F1
#
_entry.id   AF-A0A7C1UMU4-F1
#
_cell.length_a   1.000
_cell.length_b   1.000
_cell.length_c   1.000
_cell.angle_alpha   90.00
_cell.angle_beta   90.00
_cell.angle_gamma   90.00
#
_symmetry.space_group_name_H-M   'P 1'
#
loop_
_entity.id
_entity.type
_entity.pdbx_description
1 polymer ?
#
loop_
_entity_poly.entity_id
_entity_poly.type
_entity_poly.pdbx_seq_one_letter_code
_entity_poly.pdbx_strand_id
1 'polypeptide(L)'
;MLEAIRKHSTGIVVKGLLGLLILSFGAWGIGDMLRGNISEEPVAKIGKVEITPESLTEGIKREMNRLSRILGTRIDRDQARALGIVKSTLNTRVNQTLYGLGAEDLGVTVSDAAVRREI
;
A
#
# COMPACT_ATOMS: atom_id res chain seq x y z
N MET A 1 5.50 -38.60 28.32
CA MET A 1 4.78 -37.34 27.99
C MET A 1 4.53 -37.17 26.49
N LEU A 2 5.50 -37.46 25.60
CA LEU A 2 5.31 -37.41 24.14
C LEU A 2 4.28 -38.42 23.59
N GLU A 3 4.15 -39.60 24.21
CA GLU A 3 3.13 -40.59 23.81
C GLU A 3 1.69 -40.19 24.14
N ALA A 4 1.47 -39.37 25.18
CA ALA A 4 0.12 -38.88 25.52
C ALA A 4 -0.40 -37.90 24.47
N ILE A 5 0.49 -37.04 23.96
CA ILE A 5 0.21 -36.12 22.85
C ILE A 5 -0.05 -36.90 21.55
N ARG A 6 0.78 -37.92 21.25
CA ARG A 6 0.58 -38.78 20.07
C ARG A 6 -0.73 -39.56 20.12
N LYS A 7 -1.10 -40.07 21.30
CA LYS A 7 -2.35 -40.82 21.52
C LYS A 7 -3.60 -39.94 21.44
N HIS A 8 -3.51 -38.67 21.82
CA HIS A 8 -4.64 -37.73 21.71
C HIS A 8 -4.77 -37.13 20.30
N SER A 9 -3.65 -36.85 19.62
CA SER A 9 -3.64 -36.30 18.26
C SER A 9 -4.33 -37.19 17.20
N THR A 10 -4.41 -38.50 17.45
CA THR A 10 -4.95 -39.48 16.49
C THR A 10 -6.37 -39.96 16.83
N GLY A 11 -7.05 -39.33 17.80
CA GLY A 11 -8.41 -39.71 18.21
C GLY A 11 -9.50 -39.16 17.28
N ILE A 12 -10.57 -39.92 17.05
CA ILE A 12 -11.78 -39.48 16.33
C ILE A 12 -12.34 -38.16 16.90
N VAL A 13 -12.22 -37.97 18.22
CA VAL A 13 -12.63 -36.74 18.92
C VAL A 13 -11.87 -35.51 18.39
N VAL A 14 -10.56 -35.63 18.14
CA VAL A 14 -9.75 -34.53 17.60
C VAL A 14 -10.11 -34.23 16.15
N LYS A 15 -10.41 -35.26 15.34
CA LYS A 15 -10.92 -35.06 13.98
C LYS A 15 -12.26 -34.33 13.97
N GLY A 16 -13.14 -34.62 14.93
CA GLY A 16 -14.42 -33.91 15.10
C GLY A 16 -14.22 -32.43 15.45
N LEU A 17 -13.37 -32.14 16.44
CA LEU A 17 -13.02 -30.76 16.83
C LEU A 17 -12.36 -29.99 15.68
N LEU A 18 -11.44 -30.63 14.95
CA LEU A 18 -10.79 -30.04 13.79
C LEU A 18 -11.80 -29.76 12.66
N GLY A 19 -12.74 -30.68 12.41
CA GLY A 19 -13.81 -30.48 11.43
C GLY A 19 -14.72 -29.30 11.80
N LEU A 20 -15.12 -29.20 13.08
CA LEU A 20 -15.91 -28.07 13.58
C LEU A 20 -15.17 -26.73 13.40
N LEU A 21 -13.86 -26.72 13.66
CA LEU A 21 -13.01 -25.55 13.48
C LEU A 21 -12.93 -25.12 12.02
N ILE A 22 -12.68 -26.07 11.11
CA ILE A 22 -12.63 -25.80 9.65
C ILE A 22 -13.97 -25.26 9.16
N LEU A 23 -15.09 -25.86 9.58
CA LEU A 23 -16.44 -25.39 9.22
C LEU A 23 -16.70 -23.97 9.73
N SER A 24 -16.24 -23.65 10.95
CA SER A 24 -16.37 -22.30 11.52
C SER A 24 -15.59 -21.28 10.70
N PHE A 25 -14.36 -21.59 10.28
CA PHE A 25 -13.58 -20.73 9.40
C PHE A 25 -14.19 -20.57 7.99
N GLY A 26 -14.80 -21.63 7.47
CA GLY A 26 -15.52 -21.60 6.19
C GLY A 26 -16.78 -20.73 6.25
N ALA A 27 -17.56 -20.84 7.33
CA ALA A 27 -18.79 -20.07 7.54
C ALA A 27 -18.52 -18.58 7.85
N TRP A 28 -17.42 -18.27 8.55
CA TRP A 28 -17.00 -16.89 8.82
C TRP A 28 -16.40 -16.22 7.57
N GLY A 29 -15.82 -17.00 6.65
CA GLY A 29 -15.28 -16.46 5.40
C GLY A 29 -13.83 -15.99 5.51
N ILE A 30 -12.97 -16.68 6.27
CA ILE A 30 -11.52 -16.35 6.31
C ILE A 30 -10.85 -16.42 4.92
N GLY A 31 -11.49 -17.09 3.97
CA GLY A 31 -11.10 -17.11 2.56
C GLY A 31 -11.19 -15.74 1.87
N ASP A 32 -11.93 -14.77 2.42
CA ASP A 32 -11.92 -13.37 1.99
C ASP A 32 -10.73 -12.61 2.59
N MET A 33 -10.33 -12.94 3.82
CA MET A 33 -9.09 -12.42 4.42
C MET A 33 -7.81 -12.95 3.73
N LEU A 34 -7.87 -14.18 3.19
CA LEU A 34 -6.79 -14.79 2.41
C LEU A 34 -6.82 -14.39 0.92
N ARG A 35 -7.99 -13.97 0.40
CA ARG A 35 -8.16 -13.42 -0.96
C ARG A 35 -8.10 -11.90 -1.02
N GLY A 36 -8.17 -11.22 0.12
CA GLY A 36 -7.75 -9.85 0.29
C GLY A 36 -6.28 -9.82 -0.05
N ASN A 37 -6.02 -9.47 -1.30
CA ASN A 37 -4.71 -9.55 -1.90
C ASN A 37 -3.64 -9.04 -0.94
N ILE A 38 -2.44 -9.59 -1.10
CA ILE A 38 -1.17 -8.90 -0.90
C ILE A 38 -1.07 -7.73 -1.93
N SER A 39 -2.14 -6.99 -2.15
CA SER A 39 -2.21 -5.76 -2.92
C SER A 39 -2.66 -4.74 -1.92
N GLU A 40 -1.64 -4.07 -1.39
CA GLU A 40 -1.74 -2.82 -0.66
C GLU A 40 -3.04 -2.06 -0.99
N GLU A 41 -3.95 -1.99 -0.03
CA GLU A 41 -5.15 -1.16 -0.16
C GLU A 41 -4.71 0.28 -0.51
N PRO A 42 -5.19 0.85 -1.62
CA PRO A 42 -4.68 2.13 -2.09
C PRO A 42 -5.01 3.24 -1.09
N VAL A 43 -4.00 4.03 -0.71
CA VAL A 43 -4.11 5.10 0.30
C VAL A 43 -5.13 6.17 -0.12
N ALA A 44 -5.26 6.40 -1.43
CA ALA A 44 -6.26 7.26 -2.02
C ALA A 44 -6.53 6.86 -3.48
N LYS A 45 -7.78 6.99 -3.93
CA LYS A 45 -8.16 6.87 -5.35
C LYS A 45 -8.58 8.22 -5.89
N ILE A 46 -8.04 8.64 -7.03
CA ILE A 46 -8.34 9.90 -7.71
C ILE A 46 -8.80 9.55 -9.12
N GLY A 47 -10.12 9.51 -9.35
CA GLY A 47 -10.69 9.05 -10.61
C GLY A 47 -10.30 7.59 -10.90
N LYS A 48 -9.53 7.36 -11.98
CA LYS A 48 -8.99 6.04 -12.35
C LYS A 48 -7.58 5.78 -11.81
N VAL A 49 -6.94 6.76 -11.17
CA VAL A 49 -5.57 6.66 -10.69
C VAL A 49 -5.57 6.26 -9.22
N GLU A 50 -4.98 5.10 -8.92
CA GLU A 50 -4.82 4.59 -7.57
C GLU A 50 -3.44 4.98 -7.02
N ILE A 51 -3.42 5.61 -5.84
CA ILE A 51 -2.17 5.92 -5.14
C ILE A 51 -1.86 4.75 -4.21
N THR A 52 -0.89 3.93 -4.59
CA THR A 52 -0.41 2.82 -3.76
C THR A 52 0.44 3.34 -2.58
N PRO A 53 0.40 2.67 -1.42
CA PRO A 53 1.30 2.95 -0.29
C PRO A 53 2.78 2.97 -0.68
N GLU A 54 3.22 2.09 -1.57
CA GLU A 54 4.59 2.10 -2.10
C GLU A 54 4.94 3.43 -2.79
N SER A 55 4.10 3.90 -3.71
CA SER A 55 4.31 5.15 -4.45
C SER A 55 4.40 6.38 -3.54
N LEU A 56 3.59 6.40 -2.48
CA LEU A 56 3.59 7.47 -1.47
C LEU A 56 4.87 7.41 -0.62
N THR A 57 5.29 6.21 -0.23
CA THR A 57 6.51 6.00 0.56
C THR A 57 7.75 6.45 -0.20
N GLU A 58 7.84 6.16 -1.50
CA GLU A 58 8.91 6.67 -2.33
C GLU A 58 8.90 8.20 -2.45
N GLY A 59 7.71 8.80 -2.63
CA GLY A 59 7.54 10.25 -2.68
C GLY A 59 8.02 10.93 -1.41
N ILE A 60 7.64 10.38 -0.25
CA ILE A 60 8.09 10.86 1.06
C ILE A 60 9.61 10.75 1.19
N LYS A 61 10.22 9.61 0.81
CA LYS A 61 11.68 9.44 0.85
C LYS A 61 12.40 10.47 -0.02
N ARG A 62 11.92 10.73 -1.24
CA ARG A 62 12.50 11.75 -2.13
C ARG A 62 12.46 13.14 -1.49
N GLU A 63 11.34 13.49 -0.88
CA GLU A 63 11.15 14.80 -0.26
C GLU A 63 11.97 14.95 1.02
N MET A 64 12.04 13.91 1.86
CA MET A 64 12.91 13.87 3.03
C MET A 64 14.38 14.01 2.64
N ASN A 65 14.83 13.35 1.56
CA ASN A 65 16.20 13.49 1.06
C ASN A 65 16.48 14.89 0.54
N ARG A 66 15.51 15.53 -0.14
CA ARG A 66 15.64 16.92 -0.62
C ARG A 66 15.80 17.89 0.54
N LEU A 67 14.94 17.80 1.54
CA LEU A 67 14.97 18.68 2.71
C LEU A 67 16.18 18.40 3.60
N SER A 68 16.59 17.14 3.76
CA SER A 68 17.79 16.79 4.53
C SER A 68 19.06 17.40 3.92
N ARG A 69 19.15 17.50 2.59
CA ARG A 69 20.26 18.20 1.90
C ARG A 69 20.26 19.70 2.15
N ILE A 70 19.08 20.32 2.23
CA ILE A 70 18.94 21.77 2.45
C ILE A 70 19.23 22.13 3.91
N LEU A 71 18.71 21.33 4.84
CA LEU A 71 18.81 21.60 6.28
C LEU A 71 20.10 21.06 6.89
N GLY A 72 20.88 20.25 6.16
CA GLY A 72 22.11 19.63 6.65
C GLY A 72 21.90 18.62 7.78
N THR A 73 20.65 18.22 8.04
CA THR A 73 20.27 17.29 9.12
C THR A 73 19.38 16.19 8.57
N ARG A 74 19.46 14.99 9.16
CA ARG A 74 18.62 13.87 8.76
C ARG A 74 17.23 14.04 9.38
N ILE A 75 16.22 14.20 8.53
CA ILE A 75 14.82 14.24 8.99
C ILE A 75 14.35 12.81 9.29
N ASP A 76 13.77 12.59 10.46
CA ASP A 76 13.12 11.33 10.82
C ASP A 76 11.61 11.32 10.46
N ARG A 77 10.99 10.14 10.39
CA ARG A 77 9.58 9.98 10.01
C ARG A 77 8.63 10.77 10.89
N ASP A 78 8.90 10.87 12.18
CA ASP A 78 8.03 11.61 13.10
C ASP A 78 8.19 13.12 12.94
N GLN A 79 9.42 13.60 12.65
CA GLN A 79 9.63 14.99 12.23
C GLN A 79 8.96 15.29 10.88
N ALA A 80 9.00 14.36 9.93
CA ALA A 80 8.35 14.56 8.64
C ALA A 80 6.82 14.68 8.74
N ARG A 81 6.20 13.96 9.68
CA ARG A 81 4.79 14.11 10.03
C ARG A 81 4.52 15.46 10.69
N ALA A 82 5.34 15.85 11.67
CA ALA A 82 5.21 17.13 12.37
C ALA A 82 5.38 18.34 11.43
N LEU A 83 6.27 18.24 10.44
CA LEU A 83 6.51 19.25 9.40
C LEU A 83 5.44 19.25 8.29
N GLY A 84 4.47 18.34 8.33
CA GLY A 84 3.39 18.25 7.33
C GLY A 84 3.85 17.79 5.95
N ILE A 85 5.05 17.20 5.83
CA ILE A 85 5.64 16.77 4.56
C ILE A 85 4.72 15.77 3.86
N VAL A 86 4.18 14.82 4.62
CA VAL A 86 3.27 13.79 4.10
C VAL A 86 2.05 14.40 3.40
N LYS A 87 1.43 15.41 4.02
CA LYS A 87 0.25 16.10 3.48
C LYS A 87 0.61 16.93 2.25
N SER A 88 1.76 17.61 2.26
CA SER A 88 2.27 18.38 1.13
C SER A 88 2.57 17.50 -0.09
N THR A 89 3.23 16.36 0.11
CA THR A 89 3.54 15.38 -0.94
C THR A 89 2.27 14.78 -1.54
N LEU A 90 1.30 14.40 -0.70
CA LEU A 90 0.01 13.88 -1.17
C LEU A 90 -0.72 14.92 -2.02
N ASN A 91 -0.85 16.16 -1.54
CA ASN A 91 -1.51 17.24 -2.29
C ASN A 91 -0.81 17.54 -3.62
N THR A 92 0.52 17.53 -3.64
CA THR A 92 1.29 17.72 -4.88
C THR A 92 0.99 16.61 -5.89
N ARG A 93 0.95 15.34 -5.42
CA ARG A 93 0.65 14.20 -6.28
C ARG A 93 -0.79 14.22 -6.78
N VAL A 94 -1.73 14.62 -5.93
CA VAL A 94 -3.14 14.83 -6.29
C VAL A 94 -3.24 15.87 -7.40
N ASN A 95 -2.65 17.05 -7.21
CA ASN A 95 -2.69 18.12 -8.20
C ASN A 95 -2.07 17.73 -9.54
N GLN A 96 -0.89 17.10 -9.53
CA GLN A 96 -0.25 16.59 -10.76
C GLN A 96 -1.15 15.59 -11.50
N THR A 97 -1.82 14.72 -10.75
CA THR A 97 -2.75 13.74 -11.33
C THR A 97 -3.97 14.41 -11.93
N LEU A 98 -4.55 15.40 -11.24
CA LEU A 98 -5.68 16.17 -11.75
C LEU A 98 -5.32 16.96 -13.01
N TYR A 99 -4.15 17.60 -13.05
CA TYR A 99 -3.68 18.29 -14.27
C TYR A 99 -3.44 17.32 -15.42
N GLY A 100 -2.87 16.14 -15.16
CA GLY A 100 -2.68 15.10 -16.17
C GLY A 100 -4.01 14.59 -16.75
N LEU A 101 -4.98 14.28 -15.87
CA LEU A 101 -6.31 13.84 -16.29
C LEU A 101 -7.06 14.92 -17.06
N GLY A 102 -6.96 16.19 -16.64
CA GLY A 102 -7.55 17.31 -17.36
C GLY A 102 -6.89 17.54 -18.73
N ALA A 103 -5.56 17.40 -18.83
CA ALA A 103 -4.86 17.47 -20.11
C ALA A 103 -5.27 16.34 -21.05
N GLU A 104 -5.44 15.11 -20.53
CA GLU A 104 -5.91 13.96 -21.30
C GLU A 104 -7.35 14.14 -21.80
N ASP A 105 -8.26 14.64 -20.95
CA ASP A 105 -9.65 14.95 -21.32
C ASP A 105 -9.73 16.04 -22.41
N LEU A 106 -8.81 17.02 -22.35
CA LEU A 106 -8.66 18.07 -23.36
C LEU A 106 -7.87 17.61 -24.60
N GLY A 107 -7.39 16.37 -24.65
CA GLY A 107 -6.59 15.84 -25.76
C GLY A 107 -5.20 16.45 -25.90
N VAL A 108 -4.68 17.10 -24.86
CA VAL A 108 -3.34 17.69 -24.81
C VAL A 108 -2.33 16.59 -24.52
N THR A 109 -1.61 16.13 -25.56
CA THR A 109 -0.55 15.12 -25.44
C THR A 109 0.82 15.73 -25.72
N VAL A 110 1.86 15.14 -25.14
CA VAL A 110 3.26 15.52 -25.42
C VAL A 110 3.84 14.52 -26.41
N SER A 111 4.46 15.01 -27.48
CA SER A 111 5.09 14.15 -28.49
C SER A 111 6.44 13.60 -28.01
N ASP A 112 6.78 12.38 -28.41
CA ASP A 112 8.07 11.75 -28.09
C ASP A 112 9.28 12.60 -28.55
N ALA A 113 9.10 13.39 -29.61
CA ALA A 113 10.12 14.30 -30.13
C ALA A 113 10.35 15.52 -29.22
N ALA A 114 9.34 15.95 -28.46
CA ALA A 114 9.49 16.98 -27.45
C ALA A 114 10.19 16.43 -26.20
N VAL A 115 9.80 15.22 -25.76
CA VAL A 115 10.43 14.55 -24.60
C VAL A 115 11.93 14.33 -24.83
N ARG A 116 12.31 13.84 -26.01
CA ARG A 116 13.71 13.58 -26.38
C ARG A 116 14.60 14.83 -26.47
N ARG A 117 14.00 16.02 -26.51
CA ARG A 117 14.72 17.28 -26.58
C ARG A 117 15.10 17.83 -25.20
N GLU A 118 14.38 17.37 -24.16
CA GLU A 118 14.49 17.86 -22.78
C GLU A 118 15.30 16.92 -21.87
N ILE A 119 15.53 15.68 -22.30
CA ILE A 119 16.37 14.67 -21.61
C ILE A 119 17.71 14.56 -22.34
#